data_AF-A0A7J3W7M1-F1
#
_entry.id   AF-A0A7J3W7M1-F1
#
_cell.length_a   1.000
_cell.length_b   1.000
_cell.length_c   1.000
_cell.angle_alpha   90.00
_cell.angle_beta   90.00
_cell.angle_gamma   90.00
#
_symmetry.space_group_name_H-M   'P 1'
#
loop_
_entity.id
_entity.type
_entity.pdbx_description
1 polymer ?
#
loop_
_entity_poly.entity_id
_entity_poly.type
_entity_poly.pdbx_seq_one_letter_code
_entity_poly.pdbx_strand_id
1 'polypeptide(L)'
;MRREFIAVFLIVLIAAVAYFMVYTKPWITRISVLYPEDASDIFSELKARFEDGNWFTGVNLKTYTDGEHIRESLDLEKVDVVILDHVDVAEDLRREGYVDWFIEYANRSRSVYCIAVVKGSAHQSQALEFVRFVLENSKVYSSLCTVVTPARGFGDIPEELQQLVAKYKVIVDWANRSVAIPENIRRVVSLVPVITVSIIMEGAGDLLVGVDRISPTSEFL
;
A
#
# COMPACT_ATOMS: atom_id res chain seq x y z
N MET A 1 -41.50 -38.50 3.47
CA MET A 1 -41.66 -37.56 4.61
C MET A 1 -40.37 -36.87 5.07
N ARG A 2 -39.39 -37.52 5.72
CA ARG A 2 -38.25 -36.80 6.33
C ARG A 2 -37.27 -36.17 5.30
N ARG A 3 -37.08 -36.78 4.13
CA ARG A 3 -36.23 -36.24 3.04
C ARG A 3 -36.87 -35.09 2.26
N GLU A 4 -38.19 -35.14 2.02
CA GLU A 4 -38.93 -34.09 1.31
C GLU A 4 -39.03 -32.82 2.15
N PHE A 5 -39.21 -32.96 3.47
CA PHE A 5 -39.22 -31.82 4.39
C PHE A 5 -37.86 -31.10 4.45
N ILE A 6 -36.76 -31.85 4.44
CA ILE A 6 -35.40 -31.29 4.39
C ILE A 6 -35.17 -30.56 3.07
N ALA A 7 -35.61 -31.12 1.94
CA ALA A 7 -35.45 -30.50 0.62
C ALA A 7 -36.24 -29.19 0.51
N VAL A 8 -37.50 -29.16 0.98
CA VAL A 8 -38.31 -27.94 1.00
C VAL A 8 -37.71 -26.88 1.92
N PHE A 9 -37.22 -27.27 3.10
CA PHE A 9 -36.55 -26.34 4.01
C PHE A 9 -35.28 -25.75 3.41
N LEU A 10 -34.47 -26.56 2.71
CA LEU A 10 -33.26 -26.10 2.02
C LEU A 10 -33.58 -25.11 0.89
N ILE A 11 -34.62 -25.37 0.10
CA ILE A 11 -35.04 -24.47 -0.97
C ILE A 11 -35.53 -23.13 -0.41
N VAL A 12 -36.33 -23.16 0.67
CA VAL A 12 -36.81 -21.94 1.34
C VAL A 12 -35.65 -21.17 1.97
N LEU A 13 -34.67 -21.86 2.57
CA LEU A 13 -33.47 -21.23 3.12
C LEU A 13 -32.62 -20.57 2.03
N ILE A 14 -32.40 -21.26 0.90
CA ILE A 14 -31.67 -20.70 -0.25
C ILE A 14 -32.40 -19.49 -0.83
N ALA A 15 -33.74 -19.57 -0.96
CA ALA A 15 -34.55 -18.45 -1.43
C ALA A 15 -34.53 -17.27 -0.46
N ALA A 16 -34.57 -17.52 0.85
CA ALA A 16 -34.48 -16.50 1.88
C ALA A 16 -33.10 -15.82 1.89
N VAL A 17 -32.02 -16.60 1.74
CA VAL A 17 -30.66 -16.09 1.64
C VAL A 17 -30.46 -15.29 0.34
N ALA A 18 -30.97 -15.77 -0.80
CA ALA A 18 -30.93 -15.05 -2.07
C ALA A 18 -31.76 -13.74 -2.02
N TYR A 19 -32.95 -13.78 -1.40
CA TYR A 19 -33.78 -12.60 -1.18
C TYR A 19 -33.08 -11.59 -0.26
N PHE A 20 -32.49 -12.07 0.84
CA PHE A 20 -31.70 -11.25 1.75
C PHE A 20 -30.51 -10.61 1.01
N MET A 21 -29.78 -11.34 0.16
CA MET A 21 -28.69 -10.79 -0.67
C MET A 21 -29.15 -9.68 -1.63
N VAL A 22 -30.30 -9.84 -2.28
CA VAL A 22 -30.83 -8.81 -3.18
C VAL A 22 -31.23 -7.55 -2.37
N TYR A 23 -31.75 -7.74 -1.16
CA TYR A 23 -32.20 -6.64 -0.30
C TYR A 23 -31.06 -5.93 0.44
N THR A 24 -29.95 -6.61 0.72
CA THR A 24 -28.77 -6.02 1.38
C THR A 24 -27.79 -5.34 0.42
N LYS A 25 -27.88 -5.56 -0.90
CA LYS A 25 -27.09 -4.86 -1.92
C LYS A 25 -27.00 -3.33 -1.78
N PRO A 26 -28.07 -2.58 -1.45
CA PRO A 26 -27.99 -1.14 -1.23
C PRO A 26 -27.24 -0.70 0.04
N TRP A 27 -26.89 -1.63 0.94
CA TRP A 27 -26.15 -1.38 2.18
C TRP A 27 -24.65 -1.70 2.06
N ILE A 28 -24.18 -2.10 0.87
CA ILE A 28 -22.76 -2.39 0.64
C ILE A 28 -21.97 -1.07 0.69
N THR A 29 -21.09 -0.95 1.67
CA THR A 29 -20.13 0.16 1.73
C THR A 29 -19.15 0.02 0.58
N ARG A 30 -19.05 1.03 -0.29
CA ARG A 30 -18.12 1.02 -1.42
C ARG A 30 -16.92 1.88 -1.10
N ILE A 31 -15.77 1.25 -0.93
CA ILE A 31 -14.51 1.98 -0.85
C ILE A 31 -14.00 2.28 -2.26
N SER A 32 -13.42 3.46 -2.44
CA SER A 32 -12.76 3.84 -3.70
C SER A 32 -11.26 3.72 -3.56
N VAL A 33 -10.64 2.93 -4.43
CA VAL A 33 -9.20 2.69 -4.47
C VAL A 33 -8.62 3.27 -5.74
N LEU A 34 -7.74 4.25 -5.60
CA LEU A 34 -6.98 4.84 -6.70
C LEU A 34 -5.63 4.12 -6.83
N TYR A 35 -5.28 3.61 -8.01
CA TYR A 35 -4.07 2.80 -8.21
C TYR A 35 -3.45 3.01 -9.60
N PRO A 36 -2.16 2.70 -9.80
CA PRO A 36 -1.51 2.91 -11.10
C PRO A 36 -2.02 1.92 -12.13
N GLU A 37 -2.20 2.37 -13.38
CA GLU A 37 -2.73 1.53 -14.47
C GLU A 37 -1.90 0.25 -14.68
N ASP A 38 -0.59 0.30 -14.45
CA ASP A 38 0.34 -0.83 -14.59
C ASP A 38 0.07 -2.00 -13.61
N ALA A 39 -0.72 -1.78 -12.56
CA ALA A 39 -1.08 -2.77 -11.54
C ALA A 39 -2.50 -3.33 -11.71
N SER A 40 -3.18 -3.06 -12.84
CA SER A 40 -4.56 -3.48 -13.09
C SER A 40 -4.77 -4.99 -13.02
N ASP A 41 -3.80 -5.79 -13.48
CA ASP A 41 -3.79 -7.25 -13.39
C ASP A 41 -3.81 -7.73 -11.93
N ILE A 42 -3.06 -7.05 -11.06
CA ILE A 42 -2.98 -7.35 -9.62
C ILE A 42 -4.26 -6.93 -8.90
N PHE A 43 -4.71 -5.69 -9.10
CA PHE A 43 -5.83 -5.14 -8.33
C PHE A 43 -7.18 -5.71 -8.74
N SER A 44 -7.36 -6.12 -10.00
CA SER A 44 -8.55 -6.84 -10.43
C SER A 44 -8.71 -8.18 -9.70
N GLU A 45 -7.62 -8.94 -9.55
CA GLU A 45 -7.60 -10.20 -8.81
C GLU A 45 -7.77 -9.98 -7.29
N LEU A 46 -7.08 -8.99 -6.71
CA LEU A 46 -7.22 -8.66 -5.29
C LEU A 46 -8.65 -8.22 -4.95
N LYS A 47 -9.28 -7.42 -5.81
CA LYS A 47 -10.69 -7.04 -5.67
C LYS A 47 -11.59 -8.27 -5.66
N ALA A 48 -11.44 -9.16 -6.64
CA ALA A 48 -12.31 -10.34 -6.74
C ALA A 48 -12.24 -11.20 -5.48
N ARG A 49 -11.02 -11.40 -4.94
CA ARG A 49 -10.81 -12.16 -3.70
C ARG A 49 -11.31 -11.44 -2.45
N PHE A 50 -11.13 -10.13 -2.38
CA PHE A 50 -11.62 -9.33 -1.25
C PHE A 50 -13.16 -9.36 -1.19
N GLU A 51 -13.83 -9.14 -2.32
CA GLU A 51 -15.30 -9.14 -2.39
C GLU A 51 -15.92 -10.54 -2.17
N ASP A 52 -15.21 -11.62 -2.52
CA ASP A 52 -15.63 -13.00 -2.19
C ASP A 52 -15.57 -13.27 -0.67
N GLY A 53 -14.56 -12.71 0.01
CA GLY A 53 -14.39 -12.81 1.46
C GLY A 53 -15.26 -11.84 2.26
N ASN A 54 -15.66 -10.71 1.68
CA ASN A 54 -16.35 -9.61 2.38
C ASN A 54 -17.69 -9.24 1.73
N TRP A 55 -18.77 -9.83 2.26
CA TRP A 55 -20.13 -9.66 1.72
C TRP A 55 -20.69 -8.22 1.80
N PHE A 56 -20.15 -7.39 2.69
CA PHE A 56 -20.68 -6.04 2.99
C PHE A 56 -19.82 -4.90 2.45
N THR A 57 -18.69 -5.21 1.81
CA THR A 57 -17.76 -4.19 1.31
C THR A 57 -17.46 -4.42 -0.16
N GLY A 58 -17.76 -3.41 -0.98
CA GLY A 58 -17.43 -3.40 -2.40
C GLY A 58 -16.22 -2.52 -2.66
N VAL A 59 -15.43 -2.87 -3.67
CA VAL A 59 -14.23 -2.12 -4.06
C VAL A 59 -14.47 -1.47 -5.43
N ASN A 60 -14.46 -0.15 -5.45
CA ASN A 60 -14.45 0.63 -6.68
C ASN A 60 -12.99 0.95 -7.04
N LEU A 61 -12.51 0.37 -8.13
CA LEU A 61 -11.15 0.53 -8.62
C LEU A 61 -11.09 1.69 -9.63
N LYS A 62 -10.21 2.65 -9.40
CA LYS A 62 -9.92 3.77 -10.30
C LYS A 62 -8.43 3.80 -10.66
N THR A 63 -8.11 3.96 -11.92
CA THR A 63 -6.73 4.03 -12.39
C THR A 63 -6.26 5.48 -12.55
N TYR A 64 -4.96 5.71 -12.40
CA TYR A 64 -4.28 6.92 -12.88
C TYR A 64 -3.08 6.55 -13.74
N THR A 65 -2.64 7.51 -14.55
CA THR A 65 -1.51 7.37 -15.49
C THR A 65 -0.34 8.30 -15.18
N ASP A 66 -0.56 9.39 -14.45
CA ASP A 66 0.50 10.32 -14.04
C ASP A 66 0.23 10.90 -12.64
N GLY A 67 1.26 11.55 -12.08
CA GLY A 67 1.24 12.09 -10.73
C GLY A 67 0.42 13.38 -10.54
N GLU A 68 0.11 14.13 -11.60
CA GLU A 68 -0.74 15.32 -11.49
C GLU A 68 -2.20 14.93 -11.29
N HIS A 69 -2.67 13.90 -12.01
CA HIS A 69 -4.02 13.34 -11.85
C HIS A 69 -4.28 12.74 -10.47
N ILE A 70 -3.24 12.37 -9.72
CA ILE A 70 -3.39 11.84 -8.35
C ILE A 70 -4.00 12.91 -7.44
N ARG A 71 -3.43 14.12 -7.42
CA ARG A 71 -3.90 15.20 -6.53
C ARG A 71 -5.30 15.67 -6.90
N GLU A 72 -5.56 15.84 -8.19
CA GLU A 72 -6.90 16.21 -8.67
C GLU A 72 -7.94 15.16 -8.27
N SER A 73 -7.61 13.87 -8.37
CA SER A 73 -8.50 12.78 -7.94
C SER A 73 -8.73 12.78 -6.43
N LEU A 74 -7.70 13.06 -5.63
CA LEU A 74 -7.82 13.15 -4.17
C LEU A 74 -8.66 14.35 -3.72
N ASP A 75 -8.62 15.48 -4.44
CA ASP A 75 -9.37 16.69 -4.11
C ASP A 75 -10.83 16.64 -4.60
N LEU A 76 -11.07 16.15 -5.82
CA LEU A 76 -12.38 16.18 -6.46
C LEU A 76 -13.20 14.91 -6.22
N GLU A 77 -12.53 13.78 -6.04
CA GLU A 77 -13.19 12.49 -5.89
C GLU A 77 -13.09 11.97 -4.46
N LYS A 78 -14.10 11.18 -4.06
CA LYS A 78 -14.04 10.45 -2.79
C LYS A 78 -13.14 9.23 -2.97
N VAL A 79 -11.83 9.39 -2.75
CA VAL A 79 -10.84 8.32 -2.71
C VAL A 79 -10.61 7.93 -1.25
N ASP A 80 -10.67 6.63 -0.96
CA ASP A 80 -10.47 6.09 0.40
C ASP A 80 -9.07 5.49 0.57
N VAL A 81 -8.55 4.85 -0.48
CA VAL A 81 -7.22 4.23 -0.50
C VAL A 81 -6.48 4.68 -1.75
N VAL A 82 -5.19 4.95 -1.62
CA VAL A 82 -4.31 5.28 -2.74
C VAL A 82 -3.14 4.31 -2.80
N ILE A 83 -2.84 3.84 -4.01
CA ILE A 83 -1.67 3.04 -4.36
C ILE A 83 -0.76 3.87 -5.25
N LEU A 84 0.50 3.97 -4.89
CA LEU A 84 1.49 4.84 -5.53
C LEU A 84 2.61 3.99 -6.11
N ASP A 85 3.14 4.38 -7.27
CA ASP A 85 4.20 3.67 -7.98
C ASP A 85 5.62 4.15 -7.63
N HIS A 86 5.74 5.17 -6.78
CA HIS A 86 7.01 5.69 -6.28
C HIS A 86 6.93 6.15 -4.82
N VAL A 87 7.99 5.85 -4.05
CA VAL A 87 8.12 6.28 -2.63
C VAL A 87 8.17 7.81 -2.52
N ASP A 88 8.83 8.49 -3.46
CA ASP A 88 8.94 9.95 -3.43
C ASP A 88 7.56 10.62 -3.54
N VAL A 89 6.68 10.08 -4.41
CA VAL A 89 5.29 10.57 -4.55
C VAL A 89 4.49 10.33 -3.25
N ALA A 90 4.68 9.17 -2.61
CA ALA A 90 4.04 8.86 -1.33
C ALA A 90 4.46 9.81 -0.21
N GLU A 91 5.75 10.13 -0.15
CA GLU A 91 6.31 11.07 0.81
C GLU A 91 5.83 12.50 0.56
N ASP A 92 5.72 12.92 -0.71
CA ASP A 92 5.17 14.23 -1.07
C ASP A 92 3.70 14.37 -0.63
N LEU A 93 2.85 13.37 -0.92
CA LEU A 93 1.45 13.37 -0.47
C LEU A 93 1.33 13.39 1.06
N ARG A 94 2.25 12.73 1.76
CA ARG A 94 2.30 12.75 3.22
C ARG A 94 2.67 14.14 3.76
N ARG A 95 3.63 14.82 3.14
CA ARG A 95 4.03 16.19 3.51
C ARG A 95 2.94 17.22 3.21
N GLU A 96 2.21 17.02 2.12
CA GLU A 96 1.07 17.84 1.71
C GLU A 96 -0.17 17.58 2.57
N GLY A 97 -0.19 16.49 3.35
CA GLY A 97 -1.24 16.19 4.32
C GLY A 97 -2.42 15.39 3.76
N TYR A 98 -2.29 14.84 2.54
CA TYR A 98 -3.27 13.94 1.95
C TYR A 98 -3.33 12.58 2.66
N VAL A 99 -2.20 12.13 3.22
CA VAL A 99 -2.08 10.89 3.98
C VAL A 99 -1.23 11.13 5.22
N ASP A 100 -1.51 10.43 6.32
CA ASP A 100 -0.69 10.53 7.55
C ASP A 100 0.47 9.52 7.55
N TRP A 101 0.36 8.45 6.75
CA TRP A 101 1.30 7.34 6.67
C TRP A 101 1.19 6.62 5.33
N PHE A 102 2.20 5.83 4.98
CA PHE A 102 2.17 4.93 3.83
C PHE A 102 3.04 3.70 4.06
N ILE A 103 2.80 2.63 3.28
CA ILE A 103 3.54 1.36 3.37
C ILE A 103 4.07 0.97 1.99
N GLU A 104 5.38 0.81 1.85
CA GLU A 104 6.02 0.15 0.71
C GLU A 104 5.92 -1.37 0.88
N TYR A 105 5.29 -2.06 -0.07
CA TYR A 105 4.97 -3.50 0.07
C TYR A 105 5.43 -4.37 -1.10
N ALA A 106 5.63 -3.81 -2.30
CA ALA A 106 6.02 -4.57 -3.48
C ALA A 106 6.79 -3.72 -4.50
N ASN A 107 7.62 -4.38 -5.31
CA ASN A 107 8.39 -3.76 -6.38
C ASN A 107 8.14 -4.50 -7.70
N ARG A 108 7.84 -3.77 -8.78
CA ARG A 108 7.62 -4.31 -10.13
C ARG A 108 8.51 -3.59 -11.13
N SER A 109 9.67 -4.17 -11.46
CA SER A 109 10.66 -3.73 -12.47
C SER A 109 11.14 -2.26 -12.41
N ARG A 110 10.23 -1.28 -12.48
CA ARG A 110 10.46 0.17 -12.43
C ARG A 110 9.58 0.90 -11.41
N SER A 111 8.55 0.23 -10.88
CA SER A 111 7.58 0.79 -9.95
C SER A 111 7.80 0.22 -8.54
N VAL A 112 7.74 1.10 -7.54
CA VAL A 112 7.75 0.76 -6.11
C VAL A 112 6.35 1.01 -5.57
N TYR A 113 5.61 -0.05 -5.28
CA TYR A 113 4.24 0.07 -4.83
C TYR A 113 4.15 0.43 -3.34
N CYS A 114 3.55 1.59 -3.11
CA CYS A 114 3.19 2.09 -1.79
C CYS A 114 1.67 2.12 -1.63
N ILE A 115 1.16 1.84 -0.44
CA ILE A 115 -0.28 1.88 -0.11
C ILE A 115 -0.53 2.77 1.09
N ALA A 116 -1.60 3.58 1.03
CA ALA A 116 -2.01 4.45 2.11
C ALA A 116 -3.53 4.64 2.14
N VAL A 117 -4.08 4.91 3.33
CA VAL A 117 -5.46 5.38 3.49
C VAL A 117 -5.47 6.90 3.42
N VAL A 118 -6.38 7.46 2.62
CA VAL A 118 -6.52 8.92 2.45
C VAL A 118 -7.05 9.53 3.74
N LYS A 119 -6.42 10.63 4.17
CA LYS A 119 -6.80 11.34 5.39
C LYS A 119 -8.22 11.90 5.23
N GLY A 120 -9.06 11.67 6.24
CA GLY A 120 -10.45 12.11 6.22
C GLY A 120 -11.40 11.24 5.37
N SER A 121 -10.96 10.07 4.90
CA SER A 121 -11.84 9.07 4.29
C SER A 121 -13.04 8.76 5.19
N ALA A 122 -14.24 8.75 4.62
CA ALA A 122 -15.48 8.40 5.31
C ALA A 122 -15.58 6.89 5.63
N HIS A 123 -14.73 6.07 5.00
CA HIS A 123 -14.74 4.62 5.09
C HIS A 123 -13.43 4.08 5.69
N GLN A 124 -12.86 4.82 6.63
CA GLN A 124 -11.52 4.58 7.17
C GLN A 124 -11.30 3.13 7.65
N SER A 125 -12.28 2.53 8.33
CA SER A 125 -12.19 1.15 8.81
C SER A 125 -12.15 0.13 7.67
N GLN A 126 -13.03 0.26 6.67
CA GLN A 126 -13.05 -0.63 5.50
C GLN A 126 -11.80 -0.44 4.63
N ALA A 127 -11.30 0.79 4.54
CA ALA A 127 -10.07 1.12 3.85
C ALA A 127 -8.86 0.44 4.52
N LEU A 128 -8.74 0.51 5.85
CA LEU A 128 -7.71 -0.18 6.62
C LEU A 128 -7.79 -1.70 6.46
N GLU A 129 -9.00 -2.26 6.48
CA GLU A 129 -9.22 -3.69 6.25
C GLU A 129 -8.72 -4.11 4.86
N PHE A 130 -9.01 -3.31 3.83
CA PHE A 130 -8.50 -3.55 2.49
C PHE A 130 -6.98 -3.46 2.43
N VAL A 131 -6.35 -2.46 3.06
CA VAL A 131 -4.89 -2.37 3.15
C VAL A 131 -4.30 -3.62 3.81
N ARG A 132 -4.85 -4.02 4.95
CA ARG A 132 -4.44 -5.24 5.65
C ARG A 132 -4.55 -6.47 4.76
N PHE A 133 -5.67 -6.62 4.05
CA PHE A 133 -5.89 -7.72 3.12
C PHE A 133 -4.81 -7.76 2.02
N VAL A 134 -4.45 -6.62 1.42
CA VAL A 134 -3.41 -6.54 0.39
C VAL A 134 -2.05 -7.03 0.94
N LEU A 135 -1.70 -6.65 2.17
CA LEU A 135 -0.43 -7.05 2.80
C LEU A 135 -0.41 -8.55 3.15
N GLU A 136 -1.51 -9.09 3.69
CA GLU A 136 -1.61 -10.50 4.07
C GLU A 136 -1.66 -11.46 2.86
N ASN A 137 -2.15 -10.98 1.71
CA ASN A 137 -2.35 -11.79 0.50
C ASN A 137 -1.24 -11.61 -0.55
N SER A 138 0.00 -11.38 -0.11
CA SER A 138 1.14 -11.15 -1.02
C SER A 138 1.41 -12.26 -2.05
N LYS A 139 0.98 -13.48 -1.75
CA LYS A 139 1.03 -14.60 -2.69
C LYS A 139 0.29 -14.32 -4.01
N VAL A 140 -0.76 -13.50 -3.98
CA VAL A 140 -1.56 -13.15 -5.16
C VAL A 140 -0.73 -12.41 -6.21
N TYR A 141 0.19 -11.54 -5.79
CA TYR A 141 1.01 -10.72 -6.68
C TYR A 141 2.50 -11.08 -6.66
N SER A 142 2.91 -12.05 -5.85
CA SER A 142 4.32 -12.49 -5.74
C SER A 142 4.94 -13.05 -7.02
N SER A 143 4.12 -13.51 -7.99
CA SER A 143 4.60 -13.95 -9.30
C SER A 143 4.86 -12.78 -10.26
N LEU A 144 4.25 -11.63 -10.01
CA LEU A 144 4.33 -10.43 -10.86
C LEU A 144 5.23 -9.36 -10.25
N CYS A 145 5.47 -9.40 -8.94
CA CYS A 145 6.21 -8.41 -8.19
C CYS A 145 7.17 -9.07 -7.19
N THR A 146 8.25 -8.37 -6.87
CA THR A 146 9.10 -8.69 -5.72
C THR A 146 8.45 -8.14 -4.46
N VAL A 147 7.99 -9.01 -3.58
CA VAL A 147 7.35 -8.62 -2.31
C VAL A 147 8.40 -8.11 -1.32
N VAL A 148 8.10 -7.00 -0.64
CA VAL A 148 8.93 -6.44 0.43
C VAL A 148 8.51 -7.09 1.75
N THR A 149 9.42 -7.83 2.39
CA THR A 149 9.11 -8.58 3.63
C THR A 149 10.18 -8.34 4.71
N PRO A 150 9.80 -7.81 5.90
CA PRO A 150 8.50 -7.19 6.20
C PRO A 150 8.26 -5.94 5.34
N ALA A 151 7.00 -5.56 5.13
CA ALA A 151 6.67 -4.32 4.43
C ALA A 151 7.26 -3.12 5.19
N ARG A 152 7.60 -2.02 4.49
CA ARG A 152 8.24 -0.85 5.11
C ARG A 152 7.21 0.25 5.31
N GLY A 153 6.96 0.60 6.55
CA GLY A 153 6.00 1.64 6.93
C GLY A 153 6.67 2.96 7.23
N PHE A 154 6.03 4.05 6.82
CA PHE A 154 6.50 5.41 6.97
C PHE A 154 5.41 6.28 7.60
N GLY A 155 5.77 7.15 8.54
CA GLY A 155 4.82 7.99 9.28
C GLY A 155 4.08 7.24 10.39
N ASP A 156 2.91 7.75 10.75
CA ASP A 156 2.11 7.26 11.90
C ASP A 156 1.30 6.02 11.52
N ILE A 157 1.98 4.88 11.37
CA ILE A 157 1.36 3.61 10.97
C ILE A 157 0.33 3.13 12.02
N PRO A 158 -0.93 2.87 11.60
CA PRO A 158 -2.00 2.37 12.47
C PRO A 158 -1.60 1.09 13.21
N GLU A 159 -2.02 0.96 14.48
CA GLU A 159 -1.67 -0.18 15.34
C GLU A 159 -2.02 -1.54 14.73
N GLU A 160 -3.15 -1.61 14.01
CA GLU A 160 -3.66 -2.79 13.33
C GLU A 160 -2.69 -3.35 12.28
N LEU A 161 -1.84 -2.50 11.70
CA LEU A 161 -0.90 -2.85 10.63
C LEU A 161 0.52 -3.08 11.15
N GLN A 162 0.83 -2.71 12.40
CA GLN A 162 2.20 -2.77 12.93
C GLN A 162 2.79 -4.19 12.98
N GLN A 163 1.96 -5.23 13.02
CA GLN A 163 2.43 -6.62 12.98
C GLN A 163 2.94 -7.06 11.60
N LEU A 164 2.49 -6.39 10.54
CA LEU A 164 2.83 -6.72 9.15
C LEU A 164 3.96 -5.83 8.61
N VAL A 165 4.35 -4.80 9.36
CA VAL A 165 5.13 -3.67 8.87
C VAL A 165 6.30 -3.36 9.80
N ALA A 166 7.50 -3.25 9.23
CA ALA A 166 8.65 -2.67 9.92
C ALA A 166 8.68 -1.16 9.70
N LYS A 167 8.99 -0.38 10.74
CA LYS A 167 9.00 1.09 10.65
C LYS A 167 10.31 1.62 10.06
N TYR A 168 10.16 2.51 9.10
CA TYR A 168 11.23 3.19 8.38
C TYR A 168 10.98 4.70 8.40
N LYS A 169 12.05 5.45 8.18
CA LYS A 169 12.00 6.90 7.95
C LYS A 169 12.72 7.24 6.65
N VAL A 170 12.22 8.27 5.96
CA VAL A 170 12.88 8.83 4.79
C VAL A 170 13.83 9.93 5.25
N ILE A 171 15.09 9.83 4.85
CA ILE A 171 16.07 10.91 5.00
C ILE A 171 16.22 11.58 3.64
N VAL A 172 16.14 12.91 3.62
CA VAL A 172 16.45 13.72 2.43
C VAL A 172 17.78 14.43 2.66
N ASP A 173 18.68 14.35 1.69
CA ASP A 173 19.96 15.06 1.75
C ASP A 173 19.88 16.50 1.21
N TRP A 174 21.00 17.22 1.26
CA TRP A 174 21.08 18.61 0.79
C TRP A 174 20.86 18.77 -0.73
N ALA A 175 21.00 17.69 -1.51
CA ALA A 175 20.77 17.66 -2.95
C ALA A 175 19.34 17.20 -3.30
N ASN A 176 18.44 17.17 -2.30
CA ASN A 176 17.05 16.72 -2.43
C ASN A 176 16.92 15.26 -2.89
N ARG A 177 17.88 14.40 -2.53
CA ARG A 177 17.83 12.95 -2.75
C ARG A 177 17.31 12.26 -1.50
N SER A 178 16.45 11.27 -1.65
CA SER A 178 15.80 10.54 -0.56
C SER A 178 16.43 9.14 -0.36
N VAL A 179 16.43 8.65 0.88
CA VAL A 179 16.70 7.24 1.21
C VAL A 179 15.81 6.77 2.36
N ALA A 180 15.25 5.57 2.24
CA ALA A 180 14.52 4.91 3.31
C ALA A 180 15.48 4.12 4.21
N ILE A 181 15.43 4.36 5.52
CA ILE A 181 16.22 3.63 6.52
C ILE A 181 15.36 3.16 7.69
N PRO A 182 15.72 2.05 8.37
CA PRO A 182 15.03 1.62 9.59
C PRO A 182 14.94 2.72 10.64
N GLU A 183 13.77 2.86 11.28
CA GLU A 183 13.50 3.96 12.22
C GLU A 183 14.41 3.93 13.46
N ASN A 184 14.86 2.74 13.87
CA ASN A 184 15.75 2.53 15.01
C ASN A 184 17.17 3.11 14.82
N ILE A 185 17.57 3.48 13.60
CA ILE A 185 18.86 4.09 13.31
C ILE A 185 18.86 5.54 13.81
N ARG A 186 19.64 5.82 14.86
CA ARG A 186 19.67 7.15 15.51
C ARG A 186 20.64 8.14 14.87
N ARG A 187 21.78 7.65 14.40
CA ARG A 187 22.86 8.48 13.83
C ARG A 187 22.86 8.33 12.33
N VAL A 188 22.67 9.45 11.64
CA VAL A 188 22.76 9.52 10.17
C VAL A 188 23.82 10.55 9.85
N VAL A 189 24.82 10.16 9.06
CA VAL A 189 25.88 11.05 8.60
C VAL A 189 25.74 11.19 7.09
N SER A 190 25.45 12.41 6.62
CA SER A 190 25.48 12.72 5.19
C SER A 190 26.91 13.08 4.79
N LEU A 191 27.40 12.46 3.73
CA LEU A 191 28.75 12.68 3.21
C LEU A 191 28.66 13.46 1.91
N VAL A 192 29.59 14.39 1.72
CA VAL A 192 29.74 15.12 0.46
C VAL A 192 30.98 14.57 -0.23
N PRO A 193 30.86 13.70 -1.25
CA PRO A 193 32.00 12.97 -1.82
C PRO A 193 33.15 13.88 -2.30
N VAL A 194 32.83 15.10 -2.73
CA VAL A 194 33.79 16.07 -3.27
C VAL A 194 34.73 16.64 -2.21
N ILE A 195 34.34 16.67 -0.93
CA ILE A 195 35.13 17.26 0.17
C ILE A 195 35.42 16.30 1.32
N THR A 196 34.80 15.12 1.32
CA THR A 196 34.98 14.14 2.39
C THR A 196 36.20 13.28 2.07
N VAL A 197 37.31 13.53 2.76
CA VAL A 197 38.59 12.84 2.52
C VAL A 197 38.70 11.53 3.32
N SER A 198 38.16 11.48 4.54
CA SER A 198 38.22 10.30 5.40
C SER A 198 37.07 10.27 6.40
N ILE A 199 36.58 9.07 6.71
CA ILE A 199 35.63 8.81 7.79
C ILE A 199 36.32 7.90 8.79
N ILE A 200 36.43 8.35 10.04
CA ILE A 200 37.00 7.56 11.13
C ILE A 200 35.88 7.32 12.12
N MET A 201 35.53 6.05 12.32
CA MET A 201 34.53 5.63 13.29
C MET A 201 35.25 5.00 14.49
N GLU A 202 35.20 5.66 15.64
CA GLU A 202 35.70 5.12 16.91
C GLU A 202 34.51 4.62 17.76
N GLY A 203 34.51 3.32 18.06
CA GLY A 203 33.42 2.65 18.79
C GLY A 203 32.58 1.76 17.87
N ALA A 204 32.37 0.52 18.30
CA ALA A 204 31.82 -0.56 17.48
C ALA A 204 30.34 -0.37 17.08
N GLY A 205 30.03 -0.67 15.82
CA GLY A 205 28.76 -1.32 15.44
C GLY A 205 27.80 -0.59 14.51
N ASP A 206 28.04 0.67 14.14
CA ASP A 206 27.08 1.40 13.29
C ASP A 206 27.25 1.04 11.80
N LEU A 207 26.11 0.83 11.10
CA LEU A 207 26.06 0.52 9.66
C LEU A 207 26.32 1.79 8.84
N LEU A 208 27.42 1.81 8.08
CA LEU A 208 27.66 2.85 7.08
C LEU A 208 26.88 2.52 5.80
N VAL A 209 25.84 3.30 5.50
CA VAL A 209 25.07 3.18 4.25
C VAL A 209 25.31 4.43 3.41
N GLY A 210 25.96 4.28 2.27
CA GLY A 210 26.09 5.34 1.26
C GLY A 210 24.88 5.34 0.34
N VAL A 211 24.37 6.53 0.02
CA VAL A 211 23.32 6.71 -1.00
C VAL A 211 24.01 7.04 -2.33
N ASP A 212 23.99 6.10 -3.26
CA ASP A 212 24.39 6.35 -4.65
C ASP A 212 23.18 6.18 -5.57
N ARG A 213 23.02 7.09 -6.53
CA ARG A 213 22.03 6.98 -7.61
C ARG A 213 22.71 6.21 -8.75
N ILE A 214 22.93 4.90 -8.56
CA ILE A 214 23.41 4.07 -9.66
C ILE A 214 22.22 3.81 -10.58
N SER A 215 22.12 4.57 -11.68
CA SER A 215 21.49 4.04 -12.88
C SER A 215 22.32 2.83 -13.31
N PRO A 216 21.72 1.66 -13.58
CA PRO A 216 22.45 0.50 -14.05
C PRO A 216 22.87 0.74 -15.51
N THR A 217 23.91 1.53 -15.69
CA THR A 217 24.71 1.55 -16.91
C THR A 217 26.06 0.95 -16.56
N SER A 218 26.12 -0.33 -16.88
CA SER A 218 27.30 -1.16 -17.03
C SER A 218 28.35 -0.50 -17.92
N GLU A 219 29.16 0.42 -17.41
CA GLU A 219 30.34 0.92 -18.15
C GLU A 219 31.52 1.29 -17.24
N PHE A 220 31.74 0.61 -16.11
CA PHE A 220 33.06 0.65 -15.44
C PHE A 220 33.35 -0.69 -14.75
N LEU A 221 33.75 -1.68 -15.56
CA LEU A 221 34.60 -2.80 -15.17
C LEU A 221 35.94 -2.67 -15.91
#